data_AF-A0A383CAK9-F1
#
_entry.id   AF-A0A383CAK9-F1
#
_cell.length_a   1.000
_cell.length_b   1.000
_cell.length_c   1.000
_cell.angle_alpha   90.00
_cell.angle_beta   90.00
_cell.angle_gamma   90.00
#
_symmetry.space_group_name_H-M   'P 1'
#
loop_
_entity.id
_entity.type
_entity.pdbx_description
1 polymer ?
#
loop_
_entity_poly.entity_id
_entity_poly.type
_entity_poly.pdbx_seq_one_letter_code
_entity_poly.pdbx_strand_id
1 'polypeptide(L)' 'MYKVLVSDPIADKGIAILEDAGFEVIYNPNPSNDVLQAYLRDINAWVVRSGTKILAEYLKDARNLQVIGRA' A
#
# COMPACT_ATOMS: atom_id res chain seq x y z
N MET A 1 -11.81 -5.91 8.22
CA MET A 1 -11.25 -6.35 6.93
C MET A 1 -9.91 -5.65 6.78
N TYR A 2 -8.84 -6.35 6.37
CA TYR A 2 -7.52 -5.74 6.25
C TYR A 2 -7.37 -5.04 4.89
N LYS A 3 -6.88 -3.79 4.92
CA LYS A 3 -6.67 -2.96 3.73
C LYS A 3 -5.21 -2.99 3.28
N VAL A 4 -4.98 -3.26 2.00
CA VAL A 4 -3.65 -3.34 1.39
C VAL A 4 -3.52 -2.27 0.33
N LEU A 5 -2.61 -1.31 0.53
CA LEU A 5 -2.25 -0.34 -0.49
C LEU A 5 -1.15 -0.88 -1.38
N VAL A 6 -1.33 -0.82 -2.69
CA VAL A 6 -0.30 -1.09 -3.69
C VAL A 6 -0.03 0.21 -4.45
N SER A 7 1.07 0.88 -4.11
CA SER A 7 1.35 2.24 -4.63
C SER A 7 2.35 2.27 -5.79
N ASP A 8 2.88 1.12 -6.18
CA ASP A 8 3.76 0.96 -7.34
C ASP A 8 3.18 -0.08 -8.30
N PRO A 9 3.48 0.02 -9.61
CA PRO A 9 3.14 -1.04 -10.56
C PRO A 9 3.82 -2.36 -10.18
N ILE A 10 3.01 -3.40 -9.98
CA ILE A 10 3.41 -4.79 -9.78
C ILE A 10 2.66 -5.68 -10.78
N ALA A 11 3.03 -6.96 -10.87
CA ALA A 11 2.33 -7.90 -11.73
C ALA A 11 0.89 -8.13 -11.23
N ASP A 12 -0.08 -8.22 -12.14
CA ASP A 12 -1.50 -8.47 -11.84
C ASP A 12 -1.71 -9.72 -10.99
N LYS A 13 -0.88 -10.75 -11.19
CA LYS A 13 -0.88 -11.97 -10.37
C LYS A 13 -0.67 -11.67 -8.88
N GLY A 14 0.16 -10.68 -8.54
CA GLY A 14 0.39 -10.27 -7.16
C GLY A 14 -0.84 -9.61 -6.54
N ILE A 15 -1.59 -8.83 -7.33
CA ILE A 15 -2.84 -8.19 -6.92
C ILE A 15 -3.91 -9.27 -6.69
N ALA A 16 -4.08 -10.18 -7.65
CA ALA A 16 -5.05 -11.27 -7.56
C ALA A 16 -4.85 -12.14 -6.31
N ILE A 17 -3.60 -12.47 -5.94
CA ILE A 17 -3.32 -13.24 -4.71
C ILE A 17 -3.82 -12.52 -3.45
N LEU A 18 -3.74 -11.19 -3.41
CA LEU A 18 -4.20 -10.39 -2.27
C LEU A 18 -5.74 -10.34 -2.22
N GLU A 19 -6.38 -10.16 -3.36
CA GLU A 19 -7.85 -10.15 -3.49
C GLU A 19 -8.45 -11.52 -3.16
N ASP A 20 -7.88 -12.60 -3.70
CA ASP A 20 -8.30 -13.99 -3.44
C ASP A 20 -8.16 -14.39 -1.96
N ALA A 21 -7.18 -13.79 -1.26
CA ALA A 21 -7.01 -13.95 0.18
C ALA A 21 -8.05 -13.18 1.02
N GLY A 22 -8.94 -12.41 0.37
CA GLY A 22 -10.00 -11.64 1.02
C GLY A 22 -9.56 -10.29 1.57
N PHE A 23 -8.44 -9.74 1.09
CA PHE A 23 -8.01 -8.39 1.44
C PHE A 23 -8.73 -7.34 0.59
N GLU A 24 -8.97 -6.17 1.19
CA GLU A 24 -9.40 -4.99 0.43
C GLU A 24 -8.17 -4.37 -0.21
N VAL A 25 -8.02 -4.53 -1.52
CA VAL A 25 -6.85 -4.04 -2.26
C VAL A 25 -7.13 -2.68 -2.88
N ILE A 26 -6.29 -1.70 -2.52
CA ILE A 26 -6.28 -0.36 -3.11
C ILE A 26 -5.09 -0.31 -4.07
N TYR A 27 -5.36 -0.52 -5.37
CA TYR A 27 -4.35 -0.39 -6.41
C TYR A 27 -4.33 1.05 -6.94
N ASN A 28 -3.30 1.82 -6.57
CA ASN A 28 -3.12 3.19 -7.04
C ASN A 28 -1.63 3.46 -7.32
N PRO A 29 -1.12 3.07 -8.50
CA PRO A 29 0.30 3.21 -8.83
C PRO A 29 0.70 4.67 -9.05
N ASN A 30 1.82 5.07 -8.47
CA ASN A 30 2.39 6.43 -8.53
C ASN A 30 1.43 7.53 -8.03
N PRO A 31 0.85 7.41 -6.83
CA PRO A 31 -0.04 8.44 -6.30
C PRO A 31 0.76 9.71 -5.98
N SER A 32 0.10 10.87 -6.00
CA SER A 32 0.68 12.08 -5.42
C SER A 32 0.86 11.93 -3.91
N ASN A 33 1.73 12.74 -3.31
CA ASN A 33 1.97 12.69 -1.85
C ASN A 33 0.69 12.90 -1.03
N ASP A 34 -0.17 13.83 -1.44
CA ASP A 34 -1.43 14.12 -0.73
C ASP A 34 -2.39 12.93 -0.77
N VAL A 35 -2.49 12.28 -1.94
CA VAL A 35 -3.32 11.08 -2.12
C VAL A 35 -2.73 9.91 -1.33
N LEU A 36 -1.41 9.74 -1.37
CA LEU A 36 -0.73 8.71 -0.60
C LEU A 36 -1.03 8.87 0.90
N GLN A 37 -0.84 10.07 1.45
CA GLN A 37 -1.13 10.36 2.85
C GLN A 37 -2.58 10.08 3.25
N ALA A 38 -3.54 10.35 2.36
CA ALA A 38 -4.95 10.04 2.61
C ALA A 38 -5.18 8.53 2.83
N TYR A 39 -4.46 7.66 2.12
CA TYR A 39 -4.58 6.21 2.32
C TYR A 39 -3.87 5.71 3.57
N LEU A 40 -2.69 6.27 3.89
CA LEU A 40 -1.80 5.71 4.92
C LEU A 40 -2.47 5.53 6.29
N ARG A 41 -3.43 6.39 6.63
CA ARG A 41 -4.13 6.35 7.93
C ARG A 41 -4.91 5.05 8.16
N ASP A 42 -5.48 4.48 7.10
CA ASP A 42 -6.47 3.41 7.19
C ASP A 42 -5.95 2.05 6.71
N ILE A 43 -4.75 2.00 6.12
CA ILE A 43 -4.18 0.77 5.58
C ILE A 43 -3.53 -0.08 6.67
N ASN A 44 -3.53 -1.39 6.45
CA ASN A 44 -2.87 -2.36 7.32
C ASN A 44 -1.59 -2.93 6.71
N ALA A 45 -1.51 -2.93 5.37
CA ALA A 45 -0.32 -3.33 4.65
C ALA A 45 -0.05 -2.37 3.50
N TRP A 46 1.23 -2.22 3.16
CA TRP A 46 1.68 -1.39 2.06
C TRP A 46 2.66 -2.16 1.18
N VAL A 47 2.32 -2.35 -0.09
CA VAL A 47 3.16 -2.96 -1.11
C VAL A 47 3.76 -1.87 -1.99
N VAL A 48 5.09 -1.90 -2.10
CA VAL A 48 5.88 -0.95 -2.91
C VAL A 48 6.89 -1.68 -3.79
N ARG A 49 7.49 -0.95 -4.73
CA ARG A 49 8.61 -1.37 -5.56
C ARG A 49 9.70 -0.28 -5.50
N SER A 50 10.28 0.09 -6.64
CA SER A 50 11.36 1.08 -6.73
C SER A 50 10.87 2.52 -6.78
N GLY A 51 9.60 2.75 -7.12
CA GLY A 51 9.02 4.08 -7.35
C GLY A 51 8.74 4.80 -6.04
N THR A 52 7.84 4.23 -5.24
CA THR A 52 7.47 4.76 -3.93
C THR A 52 8.65 4.69 -2.95
N LYS A 53 8.94 5.80 -2.27
CA LYS A 53 9.90 5.86 -1.17
C LYS A 53 9.17 5.84 0.15
N ILE A 54 9.54 4.90 1.02
CA ILE A 54 9.02 4.86 2.39
C ILE A 54 9.81 5.88 3.22
N LEU A 55 9.20 7.02 3.49
CA LEU A 55 9.77 8.10 4.30
C LEU A 55 9.28 8.00 5.75
N ALA A 56 10.09 8.46 6.69
CA ALA A 56 9.75 8.42 8.12
C ALA A 56 8.48 9.23 8.44
N GLU A 57 8.17 10.28 7.66
CA GLU A 57 6.94 11.07 7.81
C GLU A 57 5.69 10.26 7.50
N TYR A 58 5.72 9.42 6.46
CA TYR A 58 4.59 8.56 6.07
C TYR A 58 4.25 7.54 7.16
N LEU A 59 5.26 7.04 7.86
CA LEU A 59 5.07 6.06 8.93
C LEU A 59 4.47 6.67 10.20
N LYS A 60 4.59 7.99 10.42
CA LYS A 60 3.97 8.66 11.57
C LYS A 60 2.45 8.67 11.48
N ASP A 61 1.92 8.80 10.27
CA ASP A 61 0.48 8.85 10.01
C ASP A 61 -0.13 7.46 9.79
N ALA A 62 0.69 6.45 9.49
CA ALA A 62 0.27 5.09 9.20
C ALA A 62 -0.01 4.25 10.47
N ARG A 63 -1.00 4.68 11.26
CA ARG A 63 -1.27 4.13 12.61
C ARG A 63 -1.68 2.66 12.64
N ASN A 64 -2.32 2.19 11.57
CA ASN A 64 -2.83 0.83 11.45
C ASN A 64 -1.88 -0.09 10.66
N LEU A 65 -0.77 0.45 10.15
CA LEU A 65 0.17 -0.27 9.30
C LEU A 65 0.94 -1.31 10.11
N GLN A 66 0.87 -2.55 9.68
CA GLN A 66 1.50 -3.70 10.34
C GLN A 66 2.68 -4.24 9.54
N VAL A 67 2.64 -4.13 8.20
CA VAL A 67 3.64 -4.72 7.31
C VAL A 67 3.85 -3.87 6.06
N ILE A 68 5.11 -3.80 5.62
CA ILE A 68 5.49 -3.25 4.32
C ILE A 68 6.15 -4.36 3.51
N GLY A 69 5.57 -4.66 2.35
CA GLY A 69 6.12 -5.60 1.38
C GLY A 69 6.83 -4.86 0.25
N ARG A 70 8.04 -5.29 -0.10
CA ARG A 70 8.75 -4.78 -1.29
C ARG A 70 8.84 -5.87 -2.35
N ALA A 71 8.24 -5.61 -3.50
CA ALA A 71 8.27 -6.46 -4.68
C ALA A 71 9.53 -6.29 -5.53
#